data_AF-A0A9E4JD35-F1
#
_entry.id   AF-A0A9E4JD35-F1
#
_cell.length_a   1.000
_cell.length_b   1.000
_cell.length_c   1.000
_cell.angle_alpha   90.00
_cell.angle_beta   90.00
_cell.angle_gamma   90.00
#
_symmetry.space_group_name_H-M   'P 1'
#
loop_
_entity.id
_entity.type
_entity.pdbx_description
1 polymer ?
#
loop_
_entity_poly.entity_id
_entity_poly.type
_entity_poly.pdbx_seq_one_letter_code
_entity_poly.pdbx_strand_id
1 'polypeptide(L)'
;MATALVGGACGHDDAAQIPDGDAKEVPILDAGAPGDGAQAPERVRPGFETTDADTWTPASPDAATQDPDGGSGAPLLFTVKQGCALRAERFCTRLATCSDFKLREAFGRPEVCRSRWAAACEADAAARDTGHTPFTLVLCAQELERAACPQISEFLEPEACRPPGMRPEGRACGGHTQCATGFCEQVDEGCGTCRATRPEGSSCAETAGCLSGLRCGIAGICISPSGLGASCSEDTPCPPALACLGGQCQAPLTAGMPCSGDGQCAHTDGLLCLTEPQLTTLAAAPLPVCRVAPLGTANQICRIEGRMVVHCPGGRAACVRNNLGEHRCLTPASDGGACGANAGGRTCVGPARCVAGVCRLAPLSTCEQ
;
A
#
# COMPACT_ATOMS: atom_id res chain seq x y z
N MET A 1 9.33 11.76 56.17
CA MET A 1 10.39 12.74 55.85
C MET A 1 10.74 12.58 54.38
N ALA A 2 10.69 13.70 53.64
CA ALA A 2 11.11 13.92 52.26
C ALA A 2 10.36 13.21 51.12
N THR A 3 9.23 13.82 50.74
CA THR A 3 8.60 13.76 49.42
C THR A 3 9.38 14.69 48.47
N ALA A 4 9.73 14.23 47.26
CA ALA A 4 10.27 15.09 46.20
C ALA A 4 9.43 14.94 44.93
N LEU A 5 8.76 16.04 44.60
CA LEU A 5 8.06 16.34 43.35
C LEU A 5 9.08 16.79 42.29
N VAL A 6 8.96 16.31 41.05
CA VAL A 6 9.39 17.05 39.86
C VAL A 6 8.36 16.81 38.76
N GLY A 7 7.62 17.87 38.42
CA GLY A 7 6.79 17.96 37.22
C GLY A 7 7.58 18.55 36.06
N GLY A 8 7.21 18.17 34.84
CA GLY A 8 7.69 18.76 33.61
C GLY A 8 6.56 18.83 32.60
N ALA A 9 5.95 20.00 32.46
CA ALA A 9 4.96 20.32 31.45
C ALA A 9 5.67 20.92 30.22
N CYS A 10 5.28 20.48 29.02
CA CYS A 10 5.63 21.16 27.77
C CYS A 10 4.40 21.96 27.31
N GLY A 11 4.44 23.27 27.54
CA GLY A 11 3.59 24.24 26.86
C GLY A 11 4.26 24.72 25.58
N HIS A 12 3.50 24.84 24.50
CA HIS A 12 3.86 25.55 23.28
C HIS A 12 2.66 26.41 22.89
N ASP A 13 2.66 27.66 23.33
CA ASP A 13 1.84 28.75 22.80
C ASP A 13 2.81 29.86 22.41
N ASP A 14 3.14 29.95 21.12
CA ASP A 14 3.71 31.16 20.53
C ASP A 14 3.01 31.39 19.18
N ALA A 15 1.94 32.18 19.26
CA ALA A 15 1.24 32.73 18.13
C ALA A 15 2.07 33.89 17.55
N ALA A 16 2.77 33.64 16.45
CA ALA A 16 3.36 34.69 15.64
C ALA A 16 2.26 35.39 14.82
N GLN A 17 2.06 36.68 15.09
CA GLN A 17 1.26 37.60 14.29
C GLN A 17 1.79 37.69 12.85
N ILE A 18 0.92 37.39 11.88
CA ILE A 18 1.14 37.69 10.47
C ILE A 18 0.56 39.09 10.20
N PRO A 19 1.34 40.04 9.64
CA PRO A 19 0.82 41.35 9.27
C PRO A 19 -0.09 41.26 8.04
N ASP A 20 -1.25 41.91 8.13
CA ASP A 20 -2.18 42.17 7.04
C ASP A 20 -1.45 42.85 5.86
N GLY A 21 -1.36 42.14 4.75
CA GLY A 21 -0.81 42.64 3.49
C GLY A 21 -1.90 42.69 2.42
N ASP A 22 -2.11 43.88 1.87
CA ASP A 22 -3.09 44.26 0.86
C ASP A 22 -3.23 43.26 -0.30
N ALA A 23 -4.42 42.67 -0.42
CA ALA A 23 -4.83 41.90 -1.59
C ALA A 23 -5.13 42.86 -2.76
N LYS A 24 -4.17 42.99 -3.68
CA LYS A 24 -4.44 43.55 -5.01
C LYS A 24 -5.33 42.60 -5.80
N GLU A 25 -6.49 43.12 -6.21
CA GLU A 25 -7.40 42.50 -7.17
C GLU A 25 -6.65 42.11 -8.45
N VAL A 26 -6.76 40.83 -8.83
CA VAL A 26 -6.33 40.32 -10.13
C VAL A 26 -7.59 40.13 -10.98
N PRO A 27 -7.68 40.69 -12.20
CA PRO A 27 -8.86 40.56 -13.02
C PRO A 27 -9.05 39.12 -13.51
N ILE A 28 -10.25 38.59 -13.25
CA ILE A 28 -10.74 37.31 -13.78
C ILE A 28 -10.94 37.49 -15.28
N LEU A 29 -10.16 36.78 -16.09
CA LEU A 29 -10.40 36.64 -17.53
C LEU A 29 -11.48 35.59 -17.78
N ASP A 30 -12.53 36.03 -18.47
CA ASP A 30 -13.60 35.25 -19.09
C ASP A 30 -13.07 34.01 -19.81
N ALA A 31 -13.47 32.83 -19.35
CA ALA A 31 -13.33 31.58 -20.09
C ALA A 31 -14.70 31.22 -20.67
N GLY A 32 -14.79 31.30 -22.00
CA GLY A 32 -15.99 31.10 -22.78
C GLY A 32 -16.65 29.73 -22.65
N ALA A 33 -17.95 29.75 -22.91
CA ALA A 33 -18.83 28.58 -22.99
C ALA A 33 -18.41 27.61 -24.10
N PRO A 34 -18.48 26.29 -23.88
CA PRO A 34 -18.61 25.32 -24.96
C PRO A 34 -20.08 25.09 -25.29
N GLY A 35 -20.41 25.34 -26.56
CA GLY A 35 -21.75 25.17 -27.13
C GLY A 35 -22.16 23.72 -27.35
N ASP A 36 -23.48 23.57 -27.46
CA ASP A 36 -24.23 22.37 -27.75
C ASP A 36 -23.85 21.71 -29.09
N GLY A 37 -23.71 20.39 -29.06
CA GLY A 37 -23.45 19.57 -30.23
C GLY A 37 -24.01 18.16 -30.05
N ALA A 38 -25.34 18.04 -30.09
CA ALA A 38 -26.06 16.77 -30.09
C ALA A 38 -25.74 15.97 -31.36
N GLN A 39 -25.28 14.73 -31.21
CA GLN A 39 -25.41 13.69 -32.22
C GLN A 39 -25.94 12.42 -31.55
N ALA A 40 -27.08 11.95 -32.04
CA ALA A 40 -27.79 10.77 -31.59
C ALA A 40 -27.07 9.48 -32.03
N PRO A 41 -27.04 8.42 -31.21
CA PRO A 41 -26.62 7.11 -31.69
C PRO A 41 -27.76 6.40 -32.43
N GLU A 42 -27.42 5.91 -33.63
CA GLU A 42 -28.21 5.06 -34.50
C GLU A 42 -28.62 3.75 -33.80
N ARG A 43 -29.87 3.34 -34.04
CA ARG A 43 -30.43 2.05 -33.62
C ARG A 43 -29.77 0.91 -34.41
N VAL A 44 -29.00 0.06 -33.74
CA VAL A 44 -28.64 -1.27 -34.26
C VAL A 44 -29.61 -2.32 -33.69
N ARG A 45 -30.19 -3.12 -34.59
CA ARG A 45 -31.13 -4.22 -34.32
C ARG A 45 -30.44 -5.39 -33.61
N PRO A 46 -31.16 -6.17 -32.77
CA PRO A 46 -30.67 -7.44 -32.24
C PRO A 46 -31.01 -8.59 -33.21
N GLY A 47 -30.08 -9.51 -33.43
CA GLY A 47 -30.37 -10.79 -34.08
C GLY A 47 -29.15 -11.68 -34.27
N PHE A 48 -29.40 -12.99 -34.05
CA PHE A 48 -28.55 -14.18 -34.20
C PHE A 48 -27.57 -14.48 -33.06
N GLU A 49 -27.75 -15.54 -32.24
CA GLU A 49 -27.62 -17.00 -32.56
C GLU A 49 -26.24 -17.29 -33.15
N THR A 50 -25.37 -18.17 -32.66
CA THR A 50 -25.43 -19.35 -31.78
C THR A 50 -24.00 -19.66 -31.31
N THR A 51 -23.88 -20.53 -30.29
CA THR A 51 -22.78 -21.49 -30.03
C THR A 51 -21.41 -21.26 -30.65
N ASP A 52 -20.35 -21.16 -29.83
CA ASP A 52 -19.24 -22.11 -29.91
C ASP A 52 -18.35 -22.09 -28.66
N ALA A 53 -17.96 -23.28 -28.24
CA ALA A 53 -17.09 -23.57 -27.13
C ALA A 53 -15.63 -23.50 -27.59
N ASP A 54 -14.90 -22.47 -27.17
CA ASP A 54 -13.46 -22.41 -27.41
C ASP A 54 -12.73 -23.37 -26.46
N THR A 55 -12.53 -24.55 -27.03
CA THR A 55 -11.64 -25.60 -26.56
C THR A 55 -10.21 -25.13 -26.77
N TRP A 56 -9.49 -24.84 -25.69
CA TRP A 56 -8.07 -24.53 -25.75
C TRP A 56 -7.29 -25.81 -26.09
N THR A 57 -6.97 -26.01 -27.36
CA THR A 57 -6.02 -27.05 -27.80
C THR A 57 -4.59 -26.51 -27.76
N PRO A 58 -3.66 -27.15 -27.03
CA PRO A 58 -2.24 -26.83 -27.12
C PRO A 58 -1.69 -27.34 -28.45
N ALA A 59 -1.03 -26.45 -29.20
CA ALA A 59 -0.31 -26.82 -30.40
C ALA A 59 0.95 -27.63 -30.04
N SER A 60 1.06 -28.85 -30.57
CA SER A 60 2.31 -29.61 -30.63
C SER A 60 3.23 -29.06 -31.74
N PRO A 61 4.56 -29.08 -31.53
CA PRO A 61 5.54 -28.70 -32.54
C PRO A 61 6.08 -29.94 -33.27
N ASP A 62 6.37 -29.84 -34.57
CA ASP A 62 7.27 -30.78 -35.24
C ASP A 62 8.07 -30.14 -36.39
N ALA A 63 9.37 -30.46 -36.38
CA ALA A 63 10.39 -30.45 -37.44
C ALA A 63 10.98 -29.12 -37.97
N ALA A 64 12.27 -28.95 -38.28
CA ALA A 64 13.58 -29.46 -37.83
C ALA A 64 14.63 -28.89 -38.80
N THR A 65 15.72 -28.28 -38.31
CA THR A 65 17.03 -28.26 -38.99
C THR A 65 18.13 -28.24 -37.95
N GLN A 66 19.05 -29.19 -38.08
CA GLN A 66 20.21 -29.42 -37.22
C GLN A 66 21.40 -28.58 -37.68
N ASP A 67 22.11 -27.95 -36.74
CA ASP A 67 23.51 -27.55 -36.87
C ASP A 67 24.30 -28.19 -35.70
N PRO A 68 25.49 -28.78 -35.96
CA PRO A 68 26.34 -29.36 -34.93
C PRO A 68 27.43 -28.38 -34.46
N ASP A 69 27.81 -28.55 -33.19
CA ASP A 69 29.03 -28.06 -32.53
C ASP A 69 29.16 -26.57 -32.18
N GLY A 70 28.92 -26.25 -30.90
CA GLY A 70 29.51 -25.06 -30.27
C GLY A 70 28.83 -24.49 -29.02
N GLY A 71 28.80 -25.23 -27.89
CA GLY A 71 28.64 -24.64 -26.54
C GLY A 71 27.24 -24.68 -25.93
N SER A 72 26.83 -25.86 -25.45
CA SER A 72 25.60 -26.08 -24.67
C SER A 72 25.67 -25.44 -23.28
N GLY A 73 25.44 -24.13 -23.20
CA GLY A 73 24.90 -23.48 -22.01
C GLY A 73 23.44 -23.15 -22.30
N ALA A 74 22.49 -23.98 -21.85
CA ALA A 74 21.07 -23.73 -22.07
C ALA A 74 20.71 -22.31 -21.60
N PRO A 75 20.22 -21.41 -22.48
CA PRO A 75 19.88 -20.06 -22.06
C PRO A 75 18.74 -20.17 -21.06
N LEU A 76 18.93 -19.61 -19.86
CA LEU A 76 17.83 -19.37 -18.94
C LEU A 76 16.93 -18.32 -19.60
N LEU A 77 15.80 -18.76 -20.14
CA LEU A 77 14.92 -18.05 -21.08
C LEU A 77 14.12 -16.87 -20.49
N PHE A 78 14.37 -16.44 -19.26
CA PHE A 78 13.64 -15.33 -18.64
C PHE A 78 14.50 -14.07 -18.56
N THR A 79 13.95 -12.96 -19.05
CA THR A 79 14.48 -11.62 -18.80
C THR A 79 13.99 -11.09 -17.45
N VAL A 80 14.69 -10.09 -16.89
CA VAL A 80 14.24 -9.37 -15.68
C VAL A 80 12.82 -8.82 -15.84
N LYS A 81 12.54 -8.21 -16.99
CA LYS A 81 11.22 -7.66 -17.33
C LYS A 81 10.12 -8.72 -17.28
N GLN A 82 10.35 -9.90 -17.86
CA GLN A 82 9.38 -11.01 -17.79
C GLN A 82 9.23 -11.52 -16.35
N GLY A 83 10.32 -11.62 -15.58
CA GLY A 83 10.27 -12.00 -14.18
C GLY A 83 9.45 -11.02 -13.33
N CYS A 84 9.63 -9.71 -13.55
CA CYS A 84 8.87 -8.67 -12.86
C CYS A 84 7.39 -8.65 -13.24
N ALA A 85 7.07 -8.84 -14.53
CA ALA A 85 5.68 -8.98 -14.98
C ALA A 85 5.00 -10.18 -14.31
N LEU A 86 5.69 -11.34 -14.26
CA LEU A 86 5.18 -12.55 -13.63
C LEU A 86 4.98 -12.35 -12.11
N ARG A 87 5.96 -11.76 -11.42
CA ARG A 87 5.83 -11.42 -9.98
C ARG A 87 4.62 -10.53 -9.73
N ALA A 88 4.45 -9.47 -10.52
CA ALA A 88 3.35 -8.52 -10.37
C ALA A 88 1.99 -9.20 -10.65
N GLU A 89 1.90 -10.06 -11.66
CA GLU A 89 0.71 -10.84 -11.96
C GLU A 89 0.30 -11.74 -10.79
N ARG A 90 1.25 -12.50 -10.22
CA ARG A 90 0.98 -13.41 -9.09
C ARG A 90 0.60 -12.64 -7.83
N PHE A 91 1.32 -11.58 -7.50
CA PHE A 91 0.99 -10.72 -6.36
C PHE A 91 -0.43 -10.14 -6.49
N CYS A 92 -0.73 -9.47 -7.61
CA CYS A 92 -2.01 -8.77 -7.78
C CYS A 92 -3.20 -9.73 -7.89
N THR A 93 -3.03 -10.89 -8.55
CA THR A 93 -4.08 -11.93 -8.61
C THR A 93 -4.36 -12.50 -7.22
N ARG A 94 -3.31 -12.77 -6.45
CA ARG A 94 -3.44 -13.27 -5.09
C ARG A 94 -4.08 -12.23 -4.18
N LEU A 95 -3.69 -10.97 -4.30
CA LEU A 95 -4.29 -9.85 -3.56
C LEU A 95 -5.77 -9.70 -3.90
N ALA A 96 -6.16 -9.76 -5.19
CA ALA A 96 -7.57 -9.73 -5.59
C ALA A 96 -8.38 -10.87 -4.95
N THR A 97 -7.79 -12.07 -4.90
CA THR A 97 -8.43 -13.28 -4.33
C THR A 97 -8.58 -13.17 -2.82
N CYS A 98 -7.56 -12.64 -2.14
CA CYS A 98 -7.52 -12.54 -0.69
C CYS A 98 -8.28 -11.32 -0.16
N SER A 99 -8.33 -10.24 -0.94
CA SER A 99 -9.01 -8.99 -0.61
C SER A 99 -9.12 -8.08 -1.85
N ASP A 100 -10.23 -8.20 -2.59
CA ASP A 100 -10.57 -7.26 -3.67
C ASP A 100 -10.64 -5.82 -3.13
N PHE A 101 -11.11 -5.66 -1.89
CA PHE A 101 -11.14 -4.36 -1.22
C PHE A 101 -9.75 -3.74 -1.11
N LYS A 102 -8.73 -4.45 -0.60
CA LYS A 102 -7.36 -3.94 -0.48
C LYS A 102 -6.75 -3.62 -1.82
N LEU A 103 -7.00 -4.44 -2.83
CA LEU A 103 -6.55 -4.18 -4.18
C LEU A 103 -7.12 -2.87 -4.71
N ARG A 104 -8.44 -2.64 -4.56
CA ARG A 104 -9.09 -1.42 -5.02
C ARG A 104 -8.73 -0.20 -4.16
N GLU A 105 -8.58 -0.38 -2.85
CA GLU A 105 -8.09 0.65 -1.95
C GLU A 105 -6.70 1.12 -2.37
N ALA A 106 -5.78 0.22 -2.66
CA ALA A 106 -4.39 0.56 -2.99
C ALA A 106 -4.19 1.01 -4.45
N PHE A 107 -4.82 0.34 -5.42
CA PHE A 107 -4.55 0.50 -6.85
C PHE A 107 -5.76 0.92 -7.68
N GLY A 108 -6.97 0.88 -7.11
CA GLY A 108 -8.22 1.09 -7.82
C GLY A 108 -8.63 -0.09 -8.71
N ARG A 109 -7.72 -0.64 -9.51
CA ARG A 109 -7.98 -1.74 -10.47
C ARG A 109 -6.83 -2.75 -10.55
N PRO A 110 -7.10 -4.02 -10.90
CA PRO A 110 -6.07 -5.05 -11.01
C PRO A 110 -5.01 -4.76 -12.09
N GLU A 111 -5.40 -4.11 -13.19
CA GLU A 111 -4.48 -3.73 -14.28
C GLU A 111 -3.47 -2.69 -13.81
N VAL A 112 -3.93 -1.74 -12.98
CA VAL A 112 -3.07 -0.73 -12.37
C VAL A 112 -2.15 -1.39 -11.34
N CYS A 113 -2.65 -2.33 -10.54
CA CYS A 113 -1.79 -3.10 -9.63
C CYS A 113 -0.63 -3.78 -10.39
N ARG A 114 -0.94 -4.53 -11.46
CA ARG A 114 0.05 -5.28 -12.24
C ARG A 114 1.09 -4.36 -12.89
N SER A 115 0.66 -3.28 -13.56
CA SER A 115 1.58 -2.37 -14.23
C SER A 115 2.50 -1.64 -13.23
N ARG A 116 1.96 -1.20 -12.09
CA ARG A 116 2.71 -0.49 -11.04
C ARG A 116 3.74 -1.39 -10.37
N TRP A 117 3.34 -2.60 -9.96
CA TRP A 117 4.26 -3.55 -9.34
C TRP A 117 5.34 -4.04 -10.28
N ALA A 118 5.02 -4.26 -11.57
CA ALA A 118 6.02 -4.63 -12.56
C ALA A 118 7.05 -3.50 -12.74
N ALA A 119 6.60 -2.25 -12.90
CA ALA A 119 7.49 -1.10 -13.03
C ALA A 119 8.39 -0.90 -11.80
N ALA A 120 7.85 -1.07 -10.59
CA ALA A 120 8.63 -0.99 -9.37
C ALA A 120 9.68 -2.09 -9.28
N CYS A 121 9.30 -3.33 -9.60
CA CYS A 121 10.22 -4.45 -9.65
C CYS A 121 11.33 -4.23 -10.69
N GLU A 122 11.01 -3.71 -11.87
CA GLU A 122 11.99 -3.41 -12.91
C GLU A 122 13.00 -2.35 -12.44
N ALA A 123 12.53 -1.32 -11.73
CA ALA A 123 13.41 -0.34 -11.11
C ALA A 123 14.31 -0.99 -10.04
N ASP A 124 13.75 -1.80 -9.14
CA ASP A 124 14.51 -2.50 -8.07
C ASP A 124 15.54 -3.49 -8.62
N ALA A 125 15.23 -4.14 -9.75
CA ALA A 125 16.13 -5.04 -10.44
C ALA A 125 17.18 -4.31 -11.31
N ALA A 126 16.97 -3.04 -11.63
CA ALA A 126 17.96 -2.20 -12.31
C ALA A 126 18.96 -1.55 -11.34
N ALA A 127 18.71 -1.59 -10.03
CA ALA A 127 19.64 -1.07 -9.02
C ALA A 127 20.98 -1.82 -9.05
N ARG A 128 22.09 -1.12 -8.80
CA ARG A 128 23.37 -1.83 -8.61
C ARG A 128 23.32 -2.66 -7.33
N ASP A 129 24.04 -3.78 -7.36
CA ASP A 129 24.20 -4.70 -6.23
C ASP A 129 22.89 -5.33 -5.74
N THR A 130 21.81 -5.24 -6.53
CA THR A 130 20.53 -5.88 -6.22
C THR A 130 20.65 -7.41 -6.28
N GLY A 131 19.98 -8.10 -5.37
CA GLY A 131 19.82 -9.55 -5.39
C GLY A 131 18.84 -10.03 -6.48
N HIS A 132 18.13 -9.10 -7.13
CA HIS A 132 17.18 -9.45 -8.19
C HIS A 132 17.89 -9.94 -9.46
N THR A 133 17.64 -11.21 -9.76
CA THR A 133 17.97 -11.88 -11.02
C THR A 133 16.69 -12.43 -11.65
N PRO A 134 16.68 -12.79 -12.95
CA PRO A 134 15.52 -13.47 -13.53
C PRO A 134 15.09 -14.72 -12.74
N PHE A 135 16.06 -15.49 -12.23
CA PHE A 135 15.80 -16.67 -11.43
C PHE A 135 15.09 -16.35 -10.10
N THR A 136 15.61 -15.38 -9.33
CA THR A 136 14.98 -15.01 -8.04
C THR A 136 13.57 -14.42 -8.23
N LEU A 137 13.31 -13.74 -9.35
CA LEU A 137 12.00 -13.19 -9.65
C LEU A 137 10.97 -14.28 -9.97
N VAL A 138 11.38 -15.33 -10.69
CA VAL A 138 10.52 -16.50 -10.93
C VAL A 138 10.25 -17.26 -9.61
N LEU A 139 11.26 -17.45 -8.78
CA LEU A 139 11.09 -18.08 -7.46
C LEU A 139 10.13 -17.29 -6.57
N CYS A 140 10.29 -15.96 -6.52
CA CYS A 140 9.37 -15.07 -5.83
C CYS A 140 7.92 -15.23 -6.33
N ALA A 141 7.71 -15.25 -7.65
CA ALA A 141 6.37 -15.41 -8.21
C ALA A 141 5.71 -16.74 -7.82
N GLN A 142 6.48 -17.83 -7.74
CA GLN A 142 5.99 -19.14 -7.29
C GLN A 142 5.59 -19.12 -5.81
N GLU A 143 6.38 -18.46 -4.96
CA GLU A 143 6.06 -18.35 -3.53
C GLU A 143 4.85 -17.43 -3.29
N LEU A 144 4.69 -16.37 -4.08
CA LEU A 144 3.48 -15.52 -4.03
C LEU A 144 2.20 -16.28 -4.37
N GLU A 145 2.26 -17.26 -5.26
CA GLU A 145 1.11 -18.11 -5.59
C GLU A 145 0.68 -18.99 -4.41
N ARG A 146 1.63 -19.38 -3.55
CA ARG A 146 1.40 -20.22 -2.36
C ARG A 146 1.18 -19.42 -1.07
N ALA A 147 1.49 -18.13 -1.09
CA ALA A 147 1.39 -17.27 0.08
C ALA A 147 -0.04 -17.25 0.66
N ALA A 148 -0.11 -17.22 1.99
CA ALA A 148 -1.36 -17.16 2.72
C ALA A 148 -2.02 -15.77 2.55
N CYS A 149 -3.35 -15.72 2.63
CA CYS A 149 -4.07 -14.45 2.45
C CYS A 149 -3.71 -13.35 3.45
N PRO A 150 -3.53 -13.64 4.76
CA PRO A 150 -3.03 -12.63 5.70
C PRO A 150 -1.76 -11.95 5.22
N GLN A 151 -0.75 -12.75 4.85
CA GLN A 151 0.54 -12.28 4.35
C GLN A 151 0.37 -11.35 3.13
N ILE A 152 -0.44 -11.75 2.15
CA ILE A 152 -0.63 -10.97 0.92
C ILE A 152 -1.44 -9.68 1.17
N SER A 153 -2.50 -9.76 1.98
CA SER A 153 -3.37 -8.62 2.30
C SER A 153 -2.65 -7.52 3.11
N GLU A 154 -1.57 -7.90 3.79
CA GLU A 154 -0.70 -7.01 4.56
C GLU A 154 0.50 -6.49 3.76
N PHE A 155 0.60 -6.84 2.47
CA PHE A 155 1.76 -6.52 1.63
C PHE A 155 3.08 -7.09 2.20
N LEU A 156 3.03 -8.19 2.95
CA LEU A 156 4.20 -8.89 3.45
C LEU A 156 4.73 -9.85 2.39
N GLU A 157 5.84 -9.50 1.76
CA GLU A 157 6.40 -10.34 0.70
C GLU A 157 7.10 -11.60 1.28
N PRO A 158 6.96 -12.76 0.62
CA PRO A 158 7.76 -13.95 0.93
C PRO A 158 9.26 -13.64 0.91
N GLU A 159 10.05 -14.42 1.64
CA GLU A 159 11.51 -14.25 1.68
C GLU A 159 12.15 -14.35 0.29
N ALA A 160 11.66 -15.24 -0.57
CA ALA A 160 12.10 -15.38 -1.96
C ALA A 160 11.94 -14.10 -2.80
N CYS A 161 11.04 -13.19 -2.41
CA CYS A 161 10.82 -11.90 -3.07
C CYS A 161 11.77 -10.79 -2.59
N ARG A 162 12.56 -11.06 -1.55
CA ARG A 162 13.53 -10.14 -0.97
C ARG A 162 14.94 -10.73 -1.02
N PRO A 163 15.46 -11.10 -2.21
CA PRO A 163 16.80 -11.65 -2.31
C PRO A 163 17.82 -10.63 -1.78
N PRO A 164 18.78 -11.06 -0.93
CA PRO A 164 19.81 -10.17 -0.43
C PRO A 164 20.73 -9.71 -1.56
N GLY A 165 21.18 -8.46 -1.45
CA GLY A 165 22.11 -7.86 -2.40
C GLY A 165 23.56 -8.06 -2.01
N MET A 166 24.44 -7.24 -2.60
CA MET A 166 25.88 -7.33 -2.37
C MET A 166 26.45 -6.18 -1.53
N ARG A 167 25.65 -5.16 -1.18
CA ARG A 167 26.16 -4.03 -0.39
C ARG A 167 26.38 -4.43 1.07
N PRO A 168 27.59 -4.22 1.62
CA PRO A 168 27.81 -4.44 3.04
C PRO A 168 27.03 -3.43 3.89
N GLU A 169 26.88 -3.76 5.17
CA GLU A 169 26.29 -2.87 6.16
C GLU A 169 26.99 -1.49 6.18
N GLY A 170 26.22 -0.44 6.41
CA GLY A 170 26.69 0.95 6.45
C GLY A 170 26.78 1.65 5.08
N ARG A 171 26.56 0.94 3.97
CA ARG A 171 26.53 1.55 2.63
C ARG A 171 25.16 2.14 2.31
N ALA A 172 25.14 3.21 1.53
CA ALA A 172 23.90 3.78 1.01
C ALA A 172 23.14 2.75 0.15
N CYS A 173 21.82 2.83 0.14
CA CYS A 173 20.92 1.94 -0.61
C CYS A 173 19.64 2.69 -0.98
N GLY A 174 19.01 2.32 -2.10
CA GLY A 174 17.67 2.75 -2.47
C GLY A 174 16.59 1.73 -2.08
N GLY A 175 16.95 0.44 -1.96
CA GLY A 175 16.03 -0.63 -1.62
C GLY A 175 16.67 -1.78 -0.84
N HIS A 176 15.83 -2.57 -0.16
CA HIS A 176 16.24 -3.69 0.71
C HIS A 176 17.10 -4.74 -0.02
N THR A 177 16.78 -4.99 -1.29
CA THR A 177 17.44 -6.01 -2.13
C THR A 177 18.85 -5.64 -2.56
N GLN A 178 19.33 -4.42 -2.29
CA GLN A 178 20.74 -4.05 -2.54
C GLN A 178 21.65 -4.44 -1.38
N CYS A 179 21.11 -4.63 -0.18
CA CYS A 179 21.88 -4.88 1.03
C CYS A 179 22.11 -6.37 1.23
N ALA A 180 23.35 -6.75 1.57
CA ALA A 180 23.69 -8.12 1.95
C ALA A 180 22.92 -8.60 3.19
N THR A 181 22.52 -7.66 4.04
CA THR A 181 21.63 -7.90 5.19
C THR A 181 20.17 -8.09 4.80
N GLY A 182 19.80 -7.79 3.55
CA GLY A 182 18.41 -7.76 3.08
C GLY A 182 17.59 -6.59 3.64
N PHE A 183 18.21 -5.59 4.27
CA PHE A 183 17.52 -4.45 4.86
C PHE A 183 18.22 -3.11 4.61
N CYS A 184 17.48 -2.19 3.97
CA CYS A 184 17.84 -0.81 3.75
C CYS A 184 17.00 0.09 4.69
N GLU A 185 17.62 0.64 5.72
CA GLU A 185 16.99 1.59 6.64
C GLU A 185 16.83 2.94 5.94
N GLN A 186 15.60 3.28 5.57
CA GLN A 186 15.30 4.57 4.94
C GLN A 186 15.43 5.69 5.98
N VAL A 187 16.33 6.64 5.72
CA VAL A 187 16.57 7.80 6.61
C VAL A 187 15.99 9.09 6.03
N ASP A 188 15.90 9.18 4.70
CA ASP A 188 15.38 10.31 3.95
C ASP A 188 14.22 9.88 3.03
N GLU A 189 13.63 10.83 2.31
CA GLU A 189 12.59 10.62 1.30
C GLU A 189 13.09 9.84 0.06
N GLY A 190 13.72 8.66 0.22
CA GLY A 190 13.97 7.71 -0.87
C GLY A 190 15.37 7.09 -0.93
N CYS A 191 16.27 7.46 -0.02
CA CYS A 191 17.54 6.77 0.19
C CYS A 191 17.67 6.32 1.65
N GLY A 192 18.41 5.23 1.82
CA GLY A 192 18.67 4.62 3.11
C GLY A 192 20.11 4.16 3.27
N THR A 193 20.36 3.47 4.37
CA THR A 193 21.63 2.80 4.66
C THR A 193 21.40 1.32 4.95
N CYS A 194 22.25 0.45 4.40
CA CYS A 194 22.19 -0.97 4.70
C CYS A 194 22.45 -1.21 6.19
N ARG A 195 21.56 -1.96 6.84
CA ARG A 195 21.60 -2.25 8.28
C ARG A 195 21.24 -3.70 8.53
N ALA A 196 21.71 -4.26 9.63
CA ALA A 196 21.16 -5.51 10.12
C ALA A 196 19.68 -5.36 10.54
N THR A 197 18.86 -6.38 10.28
CA THR A 197 17.55 -6.53 10.90
C THR A 197 17.69 -6.77 12.40
N ARG A 198 16.68 -6.35 13.17
CA ARG A 198 16.77 -6.26 14.63
C ARG A 198 15.94 -7.34 15.32
N PRO A 199 16.45 -7.94 16.40
CA PRO A 199 15.69 -8.93 17.16
C PRO A 199 14.56 -8.30 17.95
N GLU A 200 13.70 -9.15 18.53
CA GLU A 200 12.63 -8.74 19.42
C GLU A 200 13.16 -7.88 20.59
N GLY A 201 12.39 -6.86 20.97
CA GLY A 201 12.74 -5.87 21.99
C GLY A 201 13.65 -4.73 21.50
N SER A 202 14.24 -4.82 20.30
CA SER A 202 15.08 -3.75 19.75
C SER A 202 14.26 -2.61 19.16
N SER A 203 14.80 -1.39 19.15
CA SER A 203 14.11 -0.24 18.54
C SER A 203 13.96 -0.39 17.03
N CYS A 204 12.86 0.09 16.46
CA CYS A 204 12.55 0.04 15.03
C CYS A 204 11.79 1.29 14.59
N ALA A 205 11.95 1.65 13.32
CA ALA A 205 11.13 2.66 12.66
C ALA A 205 10.06 2.02 11.78
N GLU A 206 10.33 0.82 11.25
CA GLU A 206 9.44 0.07 10.38
C GLU A 206 9.60 -1.43 10.57
N THR A 207 8.54 -2.19 10.24
CA THR A 207 8.52 -3.66 10.37
C THR A 207 9.63 -4.35 9.58
N ALA A 208 10.01 -3.81 8.42
CA ALA A 208 11.10 -4.36 7.61
C ALA A 208 12.46 -4.36 8.34
N GLY A 209 12.62 -3.49 9.34
CA GLY A 209 13.83 -3.43 10.18
C GLY A 209 13.89 -4.48 11.28
N CYS A 210 12.83 -5.26 11.47
CA CYS A 210 12.78 -6.36 12.43
C CYS A 210 13.10 -7.70 11.76
N LEU A 211 13.54 -8.70 12.55
CA LEU A 211 13.70 -10.07 12.06
C LEU A 211 12.37 -10.63 11.51
N SER A 212 12.48 -11.61 10.61
CA SER A 212 11.31 -12.27 10.01
C SER A 212 10.35 -12.79 11.08
N GLY A 213 9.05 -12.53 10.91
CA GLY A 213 8.00 -12.86 11.88
C GLY A 213 7.76 -11.81 12.97
N LEU A 214 8.61 -10.80 13.08
CA LEU A 214 8.41 -9.66 13.99
C LEU A 214 7.81 -8.46 13.26
N ARG A 215 7.21 -7.55 14.03
CA ARG A 215 6.67 -6.26 13.54
C ARG A 215 7.20 -5.11 14.35
N CYS A 216 7.25 -3.92 13.77
CA CYS A 216 7.51 -2.73 14.54
C CYS A 216 6.23 -2.30 15.27
N GLY A 217 6.25 -2.42 16.60
CA GLY A 217 5.16 -1.97 17.47
C GLY A 217 5.05 -0.45 17.50
N ILE A 218 3.93 0.05 18.03
CA ILE A 218 3.70 1.50 18.16
C ILE A 218 4.71 2.21 19.05
N ALA A 219 5.29 1.48 20.02
CA ALA A 219 6.36 1.95 20.88
C ALA A 219 7.73 2.02 20.16
N GLY A 220 7.76 1.76 18.84
CA GLY A 220 8.99 1.75 18.05
C GLY A 220 9.94 0.63 18.46
N ILE A 221 9.40 -0.54 18.83
CA ILE A 221 10.17 -1.74 19.17
C ILE A 221 9.70 -2.96 18.38
N CYS A 222 10.64 -3.83 18.01
CA CYS A 222 10.33 -5.09 17.34
C CYS A 222 9.64 -6.03 18.31
N ILE A 223 8.43 -6.48 17.98
CA ILE A 223 7.61 -7.36 18.82
C ILE A 223 7.10 -8.55 18.00
N SER A 224 6.90 -9.69 18.67
CA SER A 224 6.14 -10.79 18.11
C SER A 224 4.62 -10.49 18.21
N PRO A 225 3.86 -10.58 17.11
CA PRO A 225 2.40 -10.40 17.18
C PRO A 225 1.72 -11.46 18.07
N SER A 226 0.73 -11.06 18.85
CA SER A 226 -0.04 -11.98 19.70
C SER A 226 -0.85 -13.00 18.88
N GLY A 227 -0.67 -14.29 19.14
CA GLY A 227 -1.45 -15.36 18.49
C GLY A 227 -2.94 -15.36 18.89
N LEU A 228 -3.75 -16.20 18.22
CA LEU A 228 -5.17 -16.39 18.54
C LEU A 228 -5.36 -16.76 20.02
N GLY A 229 -6.25 -16.06 20.71
CA GLY A 229 -6.56 -16.21 22.13
C GLY A 229 -5.56 -15.55 23.09
N ALA A 230 -4.41 -15.09 22.60
CA ALA A 230 -3.44 -14.37 23.43
C ALA A 230 -3.95 -12.96 23.76
N SER A 231 -3.49 -12.43 24.90
CA SER A 231 -3.81 -11.07 25.30
C SER A 231 -3.30 -10.06 24.28
N CYS A 232 -4.06 -8.98 24.08
CA CYS A 232 -3.68 -7.89 23.19
C CYS A 232 -3.94 -6.53 23.82
N SER A 233 -3.13 -5.58 23.37
CA SER A 233 -3.20 -4.17 23.73
C SER A 233 -2.68 -3.34 22.56
N GLU A 234 -2.60 -2.03 22.74
CA GLU A 234 -1.94 -1.16 21.76
C GLU A 234 -0.44 -1.52 21.62
N ASP A 235 0.22 -1.91 22.72
CA ASP A 235 1.63 -2.32 22.75
C ASP A 235 1.86 -3.76 22.29
N THR A 236 0.86 -4.63 22.45
CA THR A 236 0.89 -6.04 22.00
C THR A 236 -0.26 -6.33 21.04
N PRO A 237 -0.23 -5.71 19.85
CA PRO A 237 -1.30 -5.82 18.87
C PRO A 237 -1.36 -7.20 18.21
N CYS A 238 -2.57 -7.58 17.82
CA CYS A 238 -2.83 -8.80 17.06
C CYS A 238 -2.23 -8.73 15.65
N PRO A 239 -1.83 -9.87 15.04
CA PRO A 239 -1.52 -9.94 13.63
C PRO A 239 -2.75 -9.48 12.83
N PRO A 240 -2.59 -8.86 11.65
CA PRO A 240 -3.73 -8.27 10.95
C PRO A 240 -4.83 -9.24 10.46
N ALA A 241 -4.60 -10.57 10.50
CA ALA A 241 -5.67 -11.56 10.37
C ALA A 241 -6.61 -11.64 11.59
N LEU A 242 -6.26 -10.99 12.70
CA LEU A 242 -6.96 -11.02 13.98
C LEU A 242 -7.24 -9.59 14.47
N ALA A 243 -8.28 -9.46 15.28
CA ALA A 243 -8.66 -8.21 15.94
C ALA A 243 -8.54 -8.34 17.45
N CYS A 244 -8.25 -7.23 18.13
CA CYS A 244 -8.21 -7.18 19.58
C CYS A 244 -9.64 -7.01 20.13
N LEU A 245 -10.27 -8.12 20.52
CA LEU A 245 -11.64 -8.18 21.03
C LEU A 245 -11.62 -8.57 22.51
N GLY A 246 -12.09 -7.68 23.38
CA GLY A 246 -12.10 -7.92 24.82
C GLY A 246 -10.70 -8.15 25.43
N GLY A 247 -9.66 -7.54 24.84
CA GLY A 247 -8.28 -7.73 25.28
C GLY A 247 -7.65 -9.05 24.84
N GLN A 248 -8.27 -9.79 23.91
CA GLN A 248 -7.71 -11.00 23.31
C GLN A 248 -7.73 -10.95 21.79
N CYS A 249 -6.73 -11.55 21.16
CA CYS A 249 -6.70 -11.69 19.71
C CYS A 249 -7.71 -12.74 19.25
N GLN A 250 -8.69 -12.30 18.47
CA GLN A 250 -9.78 -13.13 17.97
C GLN A 250 -9.98 -12.89 16.48
N ALA A 251 -10.80 -13.73 15.83
CA ALA A 251 -11.22 -13.45 14.46
C ALA A 251 -11.91 -12.07 14.40
N PRO A 252 -11.62 -11.24 13.37
CA PRO A 252 -12.26 -9.94 13.23
C PRO A 252 -13.79 -10.06 13.11
N LEU A 253 -14.47 -9.01 13.54
CA LEU A 253 -15.92 -8.92 13.44
C LEU A 253 -16.35 -8.82 11.97
N THR A 254 -17.33 -9.64 11.59
CA THR A 254 -17.95 -9.66 10.26
C THR A 254 -19.07 -8.62 10.15
N ALA A 255 -19.58 -8.42 8.94
CA ALA A 255 -20.60 -7.41 8.67
C ALA A 255 -21.86 -7.61 9.52
N GLY A 256 -22.38 -6.52 10.08
CA GLY A 256 -23.57 -6.47 10.94
C GLY A 256 -23.30 -6.70 12.42
N MET A 257 -22.11 -7.19 12.81
CA MET A 257 -21.78 -7.37 14.22
C MET A 257 -21.48 -6.02 14.92
N PRO A 258 -21.90 -5.86 16.19
CA PRO A 258 -21.65 -4.64 16.95
C PRO A 258 -20.17 -4.45 17.23
N CYS A 259 -19.69 -3.22 17.13
CA CYS A 259 -18.30 -2.86 17.33
C CYS A 259 -18.18 -1.58 18.15
N SER A 260 -17.01 -1.35 18.73
CA SER A 260 -16.67 -0.14 19.48
C SER A 260 -15.52 0.65 18.86
N GLY A 261 -14.87 0.11 17.82
CA GLY A 261 -13.79 0.79 17.09
C GLY A 261 -13.42 0.07 15.80
N ASP A 262 -12.78 0.80 14.89
CA ASP A 262 -12.47 0.33 13.53
C ASP A 262 -11.63 -0.94 13.52
N GLY A 263 -10.64 -1.05 14.41
CA GLY A 263 -9.73 -2.20 14.50
C GLY A 263 -10.38 -3.52 14.93
N GLN A 264 -11.69 -3.52 15.19
CA GLN A 264 -12.44 -4.74 15.51
C GLN A 264 -13.01 -5.43 14.27
N CYS A 265 -13.27 -4.68 13.20
CA CYS A 265 -13.92 -5.18 12.00
C CYS A 265 -12.91 -5.82 11.03
N ALA A 266 -13.38 -6.73 10.18
CA ALA A 266 -12.55 -7.34 9.13
C ALA A 266 -12.12 -6.30 8.07
N HIS A 267 -11.00 -5.62 8.32
CA HIS A 267 -10.46 -4.59 7.43
C HIS A 267 -10.01 -5.13 6.07
N THR A 268 -9.67 -6.41 5.97
CA THR A 268 -9.41 -7.08 4.70
C THR A 268 -10.66 -7.15 3.83
N ASP A 269 -11.84 -7.09 4.41
CA ASP A 269 -13.12 -7.11 3.69
C ASP A 269 -13.68 -5.69 3.49
N GLY A 270 -12.89 -4.66 3.83
CA GLY A 270 -13.31 -3.27 3.78
C GLY A 270 -14.33 -2.89 4.84
N LEU A 271 -14.39 -3.63 5.96
CA LEU A 271 -15.31 -3.31 7.04
C LEU A 271 -14.72 -2.21 7.94
N LEU A 272 -15.57 -1.24 8.28
CA LEU A 272 -15.34 -0.20 9.28
C LEU A 272 -16.42 -0.24 10.35
N CYS A 273 -16.13 0.33 11.52
CA CYS A 273 -17.09 0.42 12.61
C CYS A 273 -17.96 1.67 12.45
N LEU A 274 -19.09 1.52 11.75
CA LEU A 274 -19.93 2.65 11.34
C LEU A 274 -21.23 2.70 12.14
N THR A 275 -21.61 3.91 12.54
CA THR A 275 -22.93 4.19 13.13
C THR A 275 -23.94 4.47 12.01
N GLU A 276 -25.13 3.85 12.03
CA GLU A 276 -26.17 4.24 11.08
C GLU A 276 -26.63 5.68 11.32
N PRO A 277 -26.75 6.52 10.27
CA PRO A 277 -27.47 7.77 10.39
C PRO A 277 -28.94 7.42 10.67
N GLN A 278 -29.44 7.80 11.84
CA GLN A 278 -30.80 7.45 12.24
C GLN A 278 -31.81 8.03 11.25
N LEU A 279 -32.51 7.14 10.55
CA LEU A 279 -33.85 7.42 10.04
C LEU A 279 -34.81 7.36 11.23
N THR A 280 -34.81 8.44 12.02
CA THR A 280 -36.00 8.99 12.69
C THR A 280 -36.89 8.06 13.52
N THR A 281 -36.38 7.48 14.61
CA THR A 281 -37.24 7.12 15.76
C THR A 281 -36.48 7.34 17.06
N LEU A 282 -37.08 8.10 18.00
CA LEU A 282 -36.57 8.55 19.32
C LEU A 282 -36.16 7.44 20.32
N ALA A 283 -35.86 6.23 19.86
CA ALA A 283 -35.53 5.07 20.69
C ALA A 283 -34.05 4.70 20.55
N ALA A 284 -33.26 5.03 21.58
CA ALA A 284 -31.84 4.69 21.80
C ALA A 284 -30.84 5.14 20.70
N ALA A 285 -29.66 5.59 21.13
CA ALA A 285 -28.56 5.84 20.19
C ALA A 285 -28.19 4.51 19.50
N PRO A 286 -28.05 4.48 18.16
CA PRO A 286 -27.77 3.25 17.45
C PRO A 286 -26.36 2.77 17.81
N LEU A 287 -26.24 1.48 18.13
CA LEU A 287 -24.93 0.86 18.35
C LEU A 287 -24.17 0.80 17.02
N PRO A 288 -22.87 1.16 16.99
CA PRO A 288 -22.09 1.01 15.77
C PRO A 288 -21.92 -0.46 15.42
N VAL A 289 -21.94 -0.75 14.12
CA VAL A 289 -21.81 -2.11 13.58
C VAL A 289 -20.77 -2.14 12.45
N CYS A 290 -20.12 -3.29 12.28
CA CYS A 290 -19.18 -3.48 11.18
C CYS A 290 -19.91 -3.45 9.84
N ARG A 291 -19.52 -2.56 8.93
CA ARG A 291 -20.14 -2.42 7.60
C ARG A 291 -19.08 -2.18 6.54
N VAL A 292 -19.38 -2.62 5.32
CA VAL A 292 -18.55 -2.32 4.16
C VAL A 292 -18.51 -0.81 3.99
N ALA A 293 -17.32 -0.25 4.15
CA ALA A 293 -17.07 1.14 3.87
C ALA A 293 -16.98 1.32 2.35
N PRO A 294 -17.68 2.31 1.77
CA PRO A 294 -17.51 2.59 0.37
C PRO A 294 -16.09 3.12 0.11
N LEU A 295 -15.58 2.82 -1.08
CA LEU A 295 -14.39 3.49 -1.60
C LEU A 295 -14.80 4.90 -2.01
N GLY A 296 -14.18 5.90 -1.39
CA GLY A 296 -14.47 7.30 -1.64
C GLY A 296 -14.01 7.75 -3.02
N THR A 297 -14.64 8.81 -3.53
CA THR A 297 -14.13 9.53 -4.70
C THR A 297 -13.26 10.71 -4.28
N ALA A 298 -12.55 11.32 -5.23
CA ALA A 298 -11.83 12.56 -5.00
C ALA A 298 -12.74 13.62 -4.36
N ASN A 299 -12.19 14.33 -3.37
CA ASN A 299 -12.84 15.35 -2.55
C ASN A 299 -13.99 14.88 -1.65
N GLN A 300 -14.30 13.59 -1.57
CA GLN A 300 -15.31 13.07 -0.63
C GLN A 300 -14.81 13.17 0.82
N ILE A 301 -15.69 13.49 1.77
CA ILE A 301 -15.36 13.51 3.20
C ILE A 301 -15.05 12.08 3.65
N CYS A 302 -13.83 11.88 4.17
CA CYS A 302 -13.32 10.57 4.59
C CYS A 302 -13.25 10.38 6.09
N ARG A 303 -13.33 11.46 6.87
CA ARG A 303 -13.36 11.40 8.32
C ARG A 303 -14.33 12.42 8.90
N ILE A 304 -15.12 11.98 9.87
CA ILE A 304 -16.05 12.81 10.65
C ILE A 304 -15.71 12.57 12.12
N GLU A 305 -15.45 13.65 12.88
CA GLU A 305 -15.15 13.58 14.32
C GLU A 305 -14.04 12.59 14.69
N GLY A 306 -13.01 12.49 13.84
CA GLY A 306 -11.89 11.56 14.06
C GLY A 306 -12.11 10.15 13.51
N ARG A 307 -13.34 9.75 13.17
CA ARG A 307 -13.69 8.41 12.67
C ARG A 307 -13.69 8.32 11.16
N MET A 308 -13.12 7.25 10.61
CA MET A 308 -13.13 7.04 9.17
C MET A 308 -14.54 6.64 8.72
N VAL A 309 -15.05 7.29 7.68
CA VAL A 309 -16.38 7.01 7.11
C VAL A 309 -16.30 6.43 5.70
N VAL A 310 -15.24 6.73 4.96
CA VAL A 310 -14.93 6.13 3.66
C VAL A 310 -13.43 5.86 3.53
N HIS A 311 -13.06 4.82 2.78
CA HIS A 311 -11.66 4.59 2.43
C HIS A 311 -11.31 5.31 1.14
N CYS A 312 -10.22 6.07 1.15
CA CYS A 312 -9.77 6.78 -0.03
C CYS A 312 -8.98 5.85 -0.97
N PRO A 313 -9.08 6.03 -2.29
CA PRO A 313 -8.14 5.44 -3.24
C PRO A 313 -6.71 5.89 -2.89
N GLY A 314 -5.77 4.94 -2.83
CA GLY A 314 -4.42 5.14 -2.28
C GLY A 314 -4.31 4.89 -0.76
N GLY A 315 -5.37 4.42 -0.11
CA GLY A 315 -5.39 4.04 1.29
C GLY A 315 -5.58 5.20 2.27
N ARG A 316 -5.37 4.91 3.56
CA ARG A 316 -5.65 5.85 4.67
C ARG A 316 -4.91 7.18 4.58
N ALA A 317 -3.69 7.17 4.02
CA ALA A 317 -2.88 8.39 3.88
C ALA A 317 -3.44 9.37 2.84
N ALA A 318 -4.34 8.92 1.95
CA ALA A 318 -5.04 9.77 1.00
C ALA A 318 -6.23 10.52 1.64
N CYS A 319 -6.57 10.27 2.91
CA CYS A 319 -7.54 11.03 3.67
C CYS A 319 -6.85 12.22 4.36
N VAL A 320 -6.87 13.38 3.72
CA VAL A 320 -6.07 14.55 4.13
C VAL A 320 -6.96 15.67 4.63
N ARG A 321 -6.53 16.37 5.68
CA ARG A 321 -7.20 17.56 6.20
C ARG A 321 -6.97 18.74 5.24
N ASN A 322 -8.05 19.32 4.73
CA ASN A 322 -8.01 20.52 3.90
C ASN A 322 -7.87 21.80 4.76
N ASN A 323 -7.75 22.96 4.11
CA ASN A 323 -7.64 24.26 4.78
C ASN A 323 -8.88 24.66 5.59
N LEU A 324 -10.02 24.01 5.36
CA LEU A 324 -11.26 24.20 6.11
C LEU A 324 -11.34 23.28 7.35
N GLY A 325 -10.30 22.48 7.60
CA GLY A 325 -10.27 21.54 8.71
C GLY A 325 -11.03 20.22 8.45
N GLU A 326 -11.61 20.04 7.28
CA GLU A 326 -12.32 18.82 6.88
C GLU A 326 -11.35 17.79 6.30
N HIS A 327 -11.57 16.50 6.58
CA HIS A 327 -10.78 15.43 5.98
C HIS A 327 -11.42 14.95 4.68
N ARG A 328 -10.71 15.06 3.57
CA ARG A 328 -11.19 14.68 2.24
C ARG A 328 -10.24 13.72 1.54
N CYS A 329 -10.81 12.83 0.72
CA CYS A 329 -10.02 11.95 -0.14
C CYS A 329 -9.33 12.74 -1.23
N LEU A 330 -8.01 12.61 -1.32
CA LEU A 330 -7.22 13.13 -2.44
C LEU A 330 -6.86 11.99 -3.39
N THR A 331 -6.94 12.23 -4.70
CA THR A 331 -6.42 11.28 -5.68
C THR A 331 -4.89 11.24 -5.54
N PRO A 332 -4.28 10.05 -5.35
CA PRO A 332 -2.84 9.95 -5.28
C PRO A 332 -2.19 10.39 -6.60
N ALA A 333 -1.01 10.97 -6.53
CA ALA A 333 -0.23 11.38 -7.69
C ALA A 333 0.39 10.15 -8.39
N SER A 334 0.33 10.15 -9.73
CA SER A 334 1.08 9.22 -10.57
C SER A 334 2.59 9.47 -10.43
N ASP A 335 3.42 8.55 -10.96
CA ASP A 335 4.87 8.77 -11.00
C ASP A 335 5.20 10.06 -11.77
N GLY A 336 6.17 10.82 -11.27
CA GLY A 336 6.51 12.15 -11.74
C GLY A 336 5.56 13.27 -11.27
N GLY A 337 4.41 12.93 -10.66
CA GLY A 337 3.46 13.90 -10.13
C GLY A 337 3.91 14.52 -8.81
N ALA A 338 3.38 15.70 -8.50
CA ALA A 338 3.66 16.41 -7.25
C ALA A 338 3.00 15.73 -6.04
N CYS A 339 3.73 15.66 -4.91
CA CYS A 339 3.29 15.03 -3.67
C CYS A 339 3.80 15.79 -2.43
N GLY A 340 3.33 15.38 -1.25
CA GLY A 340 3.73 15.97 0.03
C GLY A 340 2.98 17.26 0.36
N ALA A 341 3.48 18.01 1.36
CA ALA A 341 2.79 19.18 1.91
C ALA A 341 2.50 20.26 0.84
N ASN A 342 3.46 20.51 -0.05
CA ASN A 342 3.33 21.50 -1.13
C ASN A 342 2.29 21.10 -2.20
N ALA A 343 1.91 19.81 -2.25
CA ALA A 343 0.86 19.30 -3.12
C ALA A 343 -0.46 19.07 -2.35
N GLY A 344 -0.68 19.82 -1.26
CA GLY A 344 -1.87 19.69 -0.42
C GLY A 344 -1.94 18.36 0.33
N GLY A 345 -0.79 17.77 0.66
CA GLY A 345 -0.69 16.47 1.32
C GLY A 345 -0.96 15.26 0.41
N ARG A 346 -0.98 15.46 -0.92
CA ARG A 346 -1.18 14.37 -1.87
C ARG A 346 -0.11 13.29 -1.73
N THR A 347 -0.53 12.04 -1.61
CA THR A 347 0.35 10.87 -1.58
C THR A 347 0.63 10.35 -2.97
N CYS A 348 1.63 9.47 -3.11
CA CYS A 348 1.90 8.78 -4.36
C CYS A 348 1.06 7.52 -4.49
N VAL A 349 0.70 7.15 -5.72
CA VAL A 349 0.17 5.80 -5.96
C VAL A 349 1.24 4.79 -5.52
N GLY A 350 0.88 3.73 -4.80
CA GLY A 350 1.86 2.70 -4.43
C GLY A 350 2.47 2.01 -5.67
N PRO A 351 3.72 1.50 -5.61
CA PRO A 351 4.67 1.59 -4.49
C PRO A 351 5.60 2.81 -4.58
N ALA A 352 5.28 3.81 -5.42
CA ALA A 352 6.08 5.04 -5.48
C ALA A 352 6.04 5.78 -4.14
N ARG A 353 7.15 6.46 -3.85
CA ARG A 353 7.31 7.28 -2.65
C ARG A 353 7.41 8.75 -3.06
N CYS A 354 7.06 9.64 -2.13
CA CYS A 354 7.27 11.06 -2.34
C CYS A 354 8.74 11.37 -2.07
N VAL A 355 9.43 11.89 -3.07
CA VAL A 355 10.87 12.18 -3.04
C VAL A 355 11.07 13.62 -3.50
N ALA A 356 11.44 14.51 -2.59
CA ALA A 356 11.61 15.94 -2.88
C ALA A 356 10.36 16.53 -3.55
N GLY A 357 9.18 16.16 -3.05
CA GLY A 357 7.89 16.63 -3.57
C GLY A 357 7.44 16.00 -4.90
N VAL A 358 8.12 14.96 -5.40
CA VAL A 358 7.75 14.26 -6.64
C VAL A 358 7.63 12.75 -6.40
N CYS A 359 6.59 12.12 -6.95
CA CYS A 359 6.41 10.68 -6.87
C CYS A 359 7.42 9.91 -7.71
N ARG A 360 8.19 9.02 -7.08
CA ARG A 360 9.22 8.21 -7.75
C ARG A 360 9.15 6.76 -7.30
N LEU A 361 9.37 5.85 -8.24
CA LEU A 361 9.60 4.43 -7.92
C LEU A 361 11.02 4.26 -7.39
N ALA A 362 11.16 3.47 -6.33
CA ALA A 362 12.46 3.02 -5.83
C ALA A 362 13.06 2.00 -6.82
N PRO A 363 14.39 1.84 -6.83
CA PRO A 363 15.40 2.58 -6.08
C PRO A 363 15.79 3.81 -6.88
N LEU A 364 16.02 4.90 -6.16
CA LEU A 364 16.57 6.08 -6.78
C LEU A 364 18.04 5.76 -7.10
N SER A 365 18.40 5.71 -8.38
CA SER A 365 19.80 5.55 -8.82
C SER A 365 20.74 6.62 -8.23
N THR A 366 20.17 7.69 -7.66
CA THR A 366 20.88 8.75 -6.95
C THR A 366 21.38 8.35 -5.55
N CYS A 367 20.93 7.23 -4.97
CA CYS A 367 21.38 6.77 -3.65
C CYS A 367 22.79 6.14 -3.65
N GLU A 368 23.54 6.29 -4.75
CA GLU A 368 24.84 5.64 -4.96
C GLU A 368 26.04 6.60 -4.85
N GLN A 369 25.80 7.88 -4.57
CA GLN A 369 26.84 8.89 -4.35
C GLN A 369 27.26 8.92 -2.88
#